data_AF-A0A418LZA4-F1
#
_entry.id   AF-A0A418LZA4-F1
#
_cell.length_a   1.000
_cell.length_b   1.000
_cell.length_c   1.000
_cell.angle_alpha   90.00
_cell.angle_beta   90.00
_cell.angle_gamma   90.00
#
_symmetry.space_group_name_H-M   'P 1'
#
loop_
_entity.id
_entity.type
_entity.pdbx_description
1 polymer ?
#
loop_
_entity_poly.entity_id
_entity_poly.type
_entity_poly.pdbx_seq_one_letter_code
_entity_poly.pdbx_strand_id
1 'polypeptide(L)' 'MPFREVFVFRQAGAVDELVRKTGALAAPVVVVGHRFVRGYDPYALLALLAEEGWIQPKKSVTDRPVPPSE' A
#
# COMPACT_ATOMS: atom_id res chain seq x y z
N MET A 1 3.38 -12.13 -2.62
CA MET A 1 2.10 -11.57 -2.13
C MET A 1 1.15 -11.52 -3.31
N PRO A 2 0.01 -12.23 -3.28
CA PRO A 2 -0.92 -12.17 -4.40
C PRO A 2 -1.57 -10.78 -4.48
N PHE A 3 -1.54 -10.16 -5.65
CA PHE A 3 -2.33 -8.96 -5.94
C PHE A 3 -3.12 -9.19 -7.23
N ARG A 4 -4.21 -8.46 -7.39
CA ARG A 4 -5.08 -8.52 -8.56
C ARG A 4 -5.03 -7.18 -9.28
N GLU A 5 -4.67 -7.21 -10.56
CA GLU A 5 -4.78 -6.04 -11.42
C GLU A 5 -6.22 -5.87 -11.94
N VAL A 6 -6.70 -4.64 -11.95
CA VAL A 6 -8.02 -4.27 -12.48
C VAL A 6 -7.84 -3.14 -13.47
N PHE A 7 -8.08 -3.44 -14.75
CA PHE A 7 -8.15 -2.43 -15.80
C PHE A 7 -9.51 -1.74 -15.73
N VAL A 8 -9.58 -0.62 -15.00
CA VAL A 8 -10.84 0.05 -14.64
C VAL A 8 -11.74 0.36 -15.84
N PHE A 9 -11.17 0.68 -17.01
CA PHE A 9 -11.94 0.97 -18.24
C PHE A 9 -12.36 -0.26 -19.04
N ARG A 10 -11.85 -1.46 -18.71
CA ARG A 10 -12.15 -2.71 -19.43
C ARG A 10 -13.05 -3.66 -18.64
N GLN A 11 -13.24 -3.41 -17.35
CA GLN A 11 -14.05 -4.24 -16.48
C GLN A 11 -15.34 -3.49 -16.13
N ALA A 12 -16.49 -4.09 -16.46
CA ALA A 12 -17.80 -3.53 -16.13
C ALA A 12 -17.91 -3.26 -14.61
N GLY A 13 -18.39 -2.07 -14.24
CA GLY A 13 -18.57 -1.65 -12.84
C GLY A 13 -17.30 -1.27 -12.07
N ALA A 14 -16.10 -1.46 -12.65
CA ALA A 14 -14.85 -1.13 -11.95
C ALA A 14 -14.64 0.38 -11.77
N VAL A 15 -15.12 1.20 -12.72
CA VAL A 15 -15.14 2.66 -12.58
C VAL A 15 -16.04 3.10 -11.42
N ASP A 16 -17.25 2.55 -11.34
CA ASP A 16 -18.20 2.89 -10.26
C ASP A 16 -17.65 2.46 -8.90
N GLU A 17 -17.02 1.28 -8.83
CA GLU A 17 -16.36 0.82 -7.61
C GLU A 17 -15.18 1.72 -7.21
N LEU A 18 -14.36 2.15 -8.16
CA LEU A 18 -13.25 3.08 -7.92
C LEU A 18 -13.76 4.40 -7.36
N VAL A 19 -14.75 5.02 -8.02
CA VAL A 19 -15.32 6.30 -7.60
C VAL A 19 -16.00 6.17 -6.23
N ARG A 20 -16.75 5.09 -6.00
CA ARG A 20 -17.37 4.81 -4.70
C ARG A 20 -16.35 4.67 -3.56
N LYS A 21 -15.22 4.01 -3.82
CA LYS A 21 -14.17 3.79 -2.81
C LYS A 21 -13.31 5.04 -2.56
N THR A 22 -13.01 5.80 -3.61
CA THR A 22 -11.98 6.85 -3.56
C THR A 22 -12.52 8.28 -3.68
N GLY A 23 -13.79 8.43 -4.04
CA GLY A 23 -14.41 9.70 -4.37
C GLY A 23 -13.90 10.34 -5.67
N ALA A 24 -13.03 9.66 -6.43
CA ALA A 24 -12.37 10.23 -7.61
C ALA A 24 -12.24 9.23 -8.76
N LEU A 25 -12.34 9.74 -9.99
CA LEU A 25 -11.95 8.99 -11.19
C LEU A 25 -10.45 9.19 -11.44
N ALA A 26 -9.62 8.69 -10.52
CA ALA A 26 -8.17 8.81 -10.59
C ALA A 26 -7.54 7.41 -10.52
N ALA A 27 -6.64 7.11 -11.45
CA ALA A 27 -5.82 5.90 -11.48
C ALA A 27 -4.36 6.27 -11.76
N PRO A 28 -3.36 5.51 -11.29
CA PRO A 28 -3.49 4.23 -10.56
C PRO A 28 -3.96 4.41 -9.10
N VAL A 29 -4.62 3.39 -8.57
CA VAL A 29 -5.00 3.28 -7.15
C VAL A 29 -4.70 1.87 -6.69
N VAL A 30 -4.05 1.77 -5.52
CA VAL A 30 -3.81 0.49 -4.86
C VAL A 30 -4.76 0.39 -3.68
N VAL A 31 -5.53 -0.70 -3.60
CA VAL A 31 -6.43 -0.98 -2.48
C VAL A 31 -5.81 -2.08 -1.62
N VAL A 32 -5.70 -1.84 -0.32
CA VAL A 32 -5.22 -2.80 0.68
C VAL A 32 -6.27 -2.87 1.79
N GLY A 33 -6.90 -4.04 1.96
CA GLY A 33 -8.02 -4.19 2.88
C GLY A 33 -9.17 -3.23 2.57
N HIS A 34 -9.51 -2.36 3.53
CA HIS A 34 -10.55 -1.33 3.40
C HIS A 34 -10.01 0.05 3.01
N ARG A 35 -8.69 0.18 2.84
CA ARG A 35 -8.01 1.45 2.60
C ARG A 35 -7.36 1.47 1.22
N PHE A 36 -6.91 2.65 0.80
CA PHE A 36 -6.31 2.82 -0.53
C PHE A 36 -5.23 3.89 -0.55
N VAL A 37 -4.33 3.77 -1.53
CA VAL A 37 -3.32 4.77 -1.90
C VAL A 37 -3.60 5.19 -3.33
N ARG A 38 -3.65 6.51 -3.58
CA ARG A 38 -3.81 7.09 -4.92
C ARG A 38 -2.46 7.42 -5.52
N GLY A 39 -2.32 7.22 -6.83
CA GLY A 39 -1.07 7.43 -7.53
C GLY A 39 -0.01 6.40 -7.15
N TYR A 40 1.25 6.70 -7.52
CA TYR A 40 2.40 5.90 -7.14
C TYR A 40 3.13 6.56 -5.97
N ASP A 41 2.82 6.13 -4.75
CA ASP A 41 3.55 6.50 -3.53
C ASP A 41 4.02 5.23 -2.81
N PRO A 42 5.29 4.82 -3.02
CA PRO A 42 5.84 3.61 -2.41
C PRO A 42 5.86 3.65 -0.88
N TYR A 43 6.07 4.82 -0.28
CA TYR A 43 6.15 4.95 1.18
C TYR A 43 4.77 4.82 1.82
N ALA A 44 3.77 5.51 1.24
CA ALA A 44 2.39 5.37 1.69
C ALA A 44 1.88 3.92 1.51
N LEU A 45 2.27 3.25 0.42
CA LEU A 45 1.92 1.85 0.20
C LEU A 45 2.56 0.94 1.25
N LEU A 46 3.86 1.10 1.53
CA LEU A 46 4.56 0.29 2.54
C LEU A 46 3.97 0.51 3.95
N ALA A 47 3.67 1.76 4.30
CA ALA A 47 3.01 2.08 5.56
C ALA A 47 1.64 1.40 5.65
N LEU A 48 0.83 1.50 4.59
CA LEU A 48 -0.49 0.88 4.57
C LEU A 48 -0.44 -0.65 4.66
N LEU A 49 0.52 -1.28 3.97
CA LEU A 49 0.74 -2.72 4.05
C LEU A 49 1.15 -3.17 5.46
N ALA A 50 1.93 -2.35 6.18
CA ALA A 50 2.31 -2.64 7.55
C ALA A 50 1.13 -2.46 8.53
N GLU A 51 0.35 -1.40 8.37
CA GLU A 51 -0.85 -1.12 9.17
C GLU A 51 -1.92 -2.22 9.03
N GLU A 52 -2.09 -2.75 7.81
CA GLU A 52 -3.00 -3.86 7.51
C GLU A 52 -2.38 -5.24 7.83
N GLY A 53 -1.18 -5.28 8.42
CA GLY A 53 -0.54 -6.51 8.90
C GLY A 53 0.03 -7.44 7.83
N TRP A 54 0.13 -6.98 6.58
CA TRP A 54 0.64 -7.78 5.47
C TRP A 54 2.16 -7.90 5.45
N ILE A 55 2.85 -6.91 6.00
CA ILE A 55 4.31 -6.89 6.13
C ILE A 55 4.70 -6.45 7.53
N GLN A 56 5.84 -6.95 8.02
CA GLN A 56 6.44 -6.40 9.22
C GLN A 56 7.37 -5.24 8.82
N PRO A 57 7.31 -4.08 9.52
CA PRO A 57 8.33 -3.06 9.37
C PRO A 57 9.68 -3.70 9.67
N LYS A 58 10.67 -3.57 8.78
CA LYS A 58 12.03 -3.97 9.13
C LYS A 58 12.47 -3.14 10.33
N LYS A 59 12.72 -3.79 11.47
CA LYS A 59 13.39 -3.14 12.61
C LYS A 59 14.66 -2.47 12.08
N SER A 60 14.79 -1.18 12.28
CA SER A 60 16.00 -0.43 11.97
C SER A 60 17.17 -1.08 12.73
N VAL A 61 18.29 -1.25 12.03
CA VAL A 61 19.52 -1.93 12.50
C VAL A 61 20.29 -1.07 13.52
N THR A 62 19.62 -0.15 14.23
CA THR A 62 20.25 0.78 15.16
C THR A 62 20.43 0.19 16.57
N ASP A 63 19.92 -1.01 16.84
CA ASP A 63 20.11 -1.74 18.11
C ASP A 63 21.36 -2.64 18.09
N ARG A 64 22.43 -2.25 17.39
CA ARG A 64 23.73 -2.91 17.62
C ARG A 64 24.32 -2.35 18.91
N PRO A 65 24.55 -3.17 19.95
CA PRO A 65 25.31 -2.71 21.10
C PRO A 65 26.68 -2.25 20.61
N VAL A 66 27.03 -1.00 20.94
CA VAL A 66 28.36 -0.45 20.71
C VAL A 66 29.34 -1.33 21.49
N PRO A 67 30.31 -2.00 20.84
CA PRO A 67 31.31 -2.77 21.57
C PRO A 67 32.09 -1.82 22.49
N PRO A 68 32.44 -2.23 23.72
CA PRO A 68 33.25 -1.41 24.61
C PRO A 68 34.60 -1.15 23.94
N SER A 69 35.02 0.12 23.91
CA SER A 69 36.35 0.51 23.46
C SER A 69 37.41 -0.08 24.39
N GLU A 70 38.40 -0.77 23.81
CA GLU A 70 39.63 -1.20 24.49
C GLU A 70 40.56 -0.01 24.82
#